data_AF-A0A8J7NK84-F1
#
_entry.id   AF-A0A8J7NK84-F1
#
_cell.length_a   1.000
_cell.length_b   1.000
_cell.length_c   1.000
_cell.angle_alpha   90.00
_cell.angle_beta   90.00
_cell.angle_gamma   90.00
#
_symmetry.space_group_name_H-M   'P 1'
#
loop_
_entity.id
_entity.type
_entity.pdbx_description
1 polymer ?
#
loop_
_entity_poly.entity_id
_entity_poly.type
_entity_poly.pdbx_seq_one_letter_code
_entity_poly.pdbx_strand_id
1 'polypeptide(L)'
;MLDGHVTDLVEALSLSWKSQHIDVYSASWGPQDDGQSLDGPGVLTKEALIRGIILGRRGLGSIFVWASGNGGAHFDNCNCDGYANSMYTVLVGSTTERGTVPKYSEPCSAILTTTYSSGSKLHRKIVTTDLRATCTAEHSGTSASAPLAAGIIALALEANPTLTWRDVQHVVIRASRPAGLRADDWQLNGAGRAVSHHYGYGLLDAGKLVNLARKWKTVRLQRKCFIDVVTRPMEIQGQLLFRWNVSACSGTGDWIRSLEHVQARLSLACSRRGDLAISLTSPRGTRSLLVSARPRDTSPQGYSDWAFTTTHCWDEDPRGVWTLSLEDKGNGTNTGVLNHFRLELYGTEENVAGRKVERTVVEECLAWSPQGICQECRYPLYAFDRVCLVFCPPHHYEWSLNGSGMGVAEARRCQPCHPSCYTCHGEGERSCASCPPLSTHNALLGTCSPVIYPWDQEHRGRAAGGVGWLDQLAAIIGIIIGAPVMAFCVIWAFLWLLGRYRPLPGPTSSSSGEVAGVEMVNLGVPGEDEAGHSDSSSPSARPPIREQI
;
A
#
# COMPACT_ATOMS: atom_id res chain seq x y z
N MET A 1 -6.87 -2.50 -15.89
CA MET A 1 -7.00 -2.35 -14.43
C MET A 1 -8.41 -1.83 -14.14
N LEU A 2 -8.65 -0.51 -14.08
CA LEU A 2 -9.95 0.05 -13.65
C LEU A 2 -11.11 -0.10 -14.66
N ASP A 3 -10.82 -0.40 -15.93
CA ASP A 3 -11.84 -0.65 -16.96
C ASP A 3 -12.32 -2.12 -16.90
N GLY A 4 -13.14 -2.42 -15.89
CA GLY A 4 -13.65 -3.76 -15.60
C GLY A 4 -13.86 -4.02 -14.11
N HIS A 5 -14.17 -5.28 -13.74
CA HIS A 5 -14.29 -5.68 -12.34
C HIS A 5 -12.90 -5.73 -11.69
N VAL A 6 -12.62 -4.77 -10.80
CA VAL A 6 -11.38 -4.73 -10.00
C VAL A 6 -11.42 -5.84 -8.94
N THR A 7 -10.29 -6.50 -8.69
CA THR A 7 -10.13 -7.53 -7.66
C THR A 7 -8.73 -7.44 -7.06
N ASP A 8 -8.53 -7.99 -5.86
CA ASP A 8 -7.22 -8.07 -5.19
C ASP A 8 -6.11 -8.62 -6.09
N LEU A 9 -6.41 -9.55 -7.01
CA LEU A 9 -5.45 -10.05 -7.99
C LEU A 9 -5.12 -9.01 -9.08
N VAL A 10 -6.12 -8.27 -9.58
CA VAL A 10 -5.93 -7.21 -10.59
C VAL A 10 -5.14 -6.03 -10.00
N GLU A 11 -5.40 -5.67 -8.76
CA GLU A 11 -4.71 -4.65 -7.99
C GLU A 11 -3.25 -5.06 -7.73
N ALA A 12 -3.03 -6.25 -7.15
CA ALA A 12 -1.70 -6.81 -6.88
C ALA A 12 -0.83 -6.93 -8.14
N LEU A 13 -1.37 -7.45 -9.25
CA LEU A 13 -0.65 -7.55 -10.52
C LEU A 13 -0.30 -6.16 -11.09
N SER A 14 -1.14 -5.15 -10.88
CA SER A 14 -0.89 -3.79 -11.35
C SER A 14 0.21 -3.08 -10.54
N LEU A 15 0.22 -3.26 -9.21
CA LEU A 15 1.25 -2.67 -8.33
C LEU A 15 2.60 -3.39 -8.38
N SER A 16 2.61 -4.67 -8.75
CA SER A 16 3.85 -5.45 -8.93
C SER A 16 4.41 -5.42 -10.37
N TRP A 17 3.64 -4.92 -11.34
CA TRP A 17 4.02 -4.91 -12.76
C TRP A 17 5.36 -4.22 -13.02
N LYS A 18 6.33 -4.97 -13.56
CA LYS A 18 7.64 -4.47 -14.02
C LYS A 18 8.39 -3.59 -12.98
N SER A 19 8.35 -3.95 -11.70
CA SER A 19 8.95 -3.19 -10.57
C SER A 19 10.48 -2.98 -10.62
N GLN A 20 11.20 -3.58 -11.59
CA GLN A 20 12.63 -3.30 -11.84
C GLN A 20 12.86 -2.25 -12.94
N HIS A 21 11.80 -1.78 -13.59
CA HIS A 21 11.80 -0.84 -14.71
C HIS A 21 10.88 0.37 -14.47
N ILE A 22 9.82 0.21 -13.67
CA ILE A 22 8.96 1.31 -13.23
C ILE A 22 9.44 1.82 -11.88
N ASP A 23 9.91 3.07 -11.82
CA ASP A 23 10.31 3.72 -10.57
C ASP A 23 9.12 4.23 -9.75
N VAL A 24 8.14 4.86 -10.42
CA VAL A 24 7.01 5.55 -9.77
C VAL A 24 5.69 5.05 -10.34
N TYR A 25 4.80 4.63 -9.43
CA TYR A 25 3.41 4.28 -9.69
C TYR A 25 2.54 5.43 -9.19
N SER A 26 1.59 5.91 -9.99
CA SER A 26 0.64 6.96 -9.61
C SER A 26 -0.78 6.38 -9.59
N ALA A 27 -1.47 6.50 -8.47
CA ALA A 27 -2.80 5.93 -8.25
C ALA A 27 -3.76 6.94 -7.60
N SER A 28 -5.05 6.70 -7.80
CA SER A 28 -6.15 7.52 -7.27
C SER A 28 -7.45 6.73 -7.24
N TRP A 29 -7.34 5.51 -6.71
CA TRP A 29 -8.42 4.53 -6.54
C TRP A 29 -8.29 3.90 -5.16
N GLY A 30 -9.39 3.38 -4.63
CA GLY A 30 -9.53 2.88 -3.27
C GLY A 30 -10.99 2.49 -3.00
N PRO A 31 -11.44 2.51 -1.73
CA PRO A 31 -12.85 2.38 -1.37
C PRO A 31 -13.71 3.51 -1.94
N GLN A 32 -15.01 3.47 -1.67
CA GLN A 32 -15.92 4.54 -2.11
C GLN A 32 -15.83 5.77 -1.19
N ASP A 33 -15.51 6.93 -1.76
CA ASP A 33 -15.42 8.28 -1.16
C ASP A 33 -16.77 8.80 -0.57
N ASP A 34 -17.51 8.01 0.21
CA ASP A 34 -18.93 8.22 0.51
C ASP A 34 -19.25 8.75 1.92
N GLY A 35 -18.26 8.78 2.82
CA GLY A 35 -18.39 9.13 4.24
C GLY A 35 -18.80 7.97 5.14
N GLN A 36 -18.78 6.72 4.65
CA GLN A 36 -19.26 5.52 5.36
C GLN A 36 -18.27 4.35 5.28
N SER A 37 -17.62 4.19 4.12
CA SER A 37 -16.71 3.08 3.79
C SER A 37 -15.55 2.94 4.79
N LEU A 38 -15.09 1.71 5.01
CA LEU A 38 -13.86 1.41 5.76
C LEU A 38 -13.29 0.12 5.16
N ASP A 39 -12.33 0.25 4.25
CA ASP A 39 -11.80 -0.87 3.48
C ASP A 39 -10.40 -0.54 2.92
N GLY A 40 -9.69 -1.50 2.34
CA GLY A 40 -8.31 -1.31 1.90
C GLY A 40 -7.74 -2.46 1.07
N PRO A 41 -6.40 -2.52 0.90
CA PRO A 41 -5.77 -3.57 0.11
C PRO A 41 -6.03 -4.96 0.67
N GLY A 42 -6.53 -5.84 -0.21
CA GLY A 42 -6.60 -7.27 0.02
C GLY A 42 -5.23 -7.92 0.23
N VAL A 43 -5.20 -9.23 0.47
CA VAL A 43 -3.99 -9.94 0.89
C VAL A 43 -2.89 -9.87 -0.18
N LEU A 44 -3.25 -10.09 -1.45
CA LEU A 44 -2.32 -10.06 -2.57
C LEU A 44 -1.82 -8.63 -2.84
N THR A 45 -2.66 -7.62 -2.68
CA THR A 45 -2.34 -6.22 -2.93
C THR A 45 -1.47 -5.63 -1.83
N LYS A 46 -1.73 -6.03 -0.58
CA LYS A 46 -0.89 -5.74 0.58
C LYS A 46 0.49 -6.42 0.44
N GLU A 47 0.52 -7.65 -0.07
CA GLU A 47 1.76 -8.33 -0.45
C GLU A 47 2.49 -7.59 -1.59
N ALA A 48 1.78 -7.13 -2.63
CA ALA A 48 2.38 -6.40 -3.75
C ALA A 48 3.00 -5.07 -3.33
N LEU A 49 2.36 -4.31 -2.43
CA LEU A 49 2.94 -3.11 -1.82
C LEU A 49 4.23 -3.43 -1.03
N ILE A 50 4.19 -4.47 -0.20
CA ILE A 50 5.34 -4.90 0.63
C ILE A 50 6.50 -5.41 -0.25
N ARG A 51 6.22 -6.24 -1.27
CA ARG A 51 7.22 -6.68 -2.24
C ARG A 51 7.74 -5.50 -3.07
N GLY A 52 6.89 -4.52 -3.40
CA GLY A 52 7.28 -3.29 -4.10
C GLY A 52 8.32 -2.48 -3.34
N ILE A 53 8.08 -2.19 -2.06
CA ILE A 53 9.02 -1.39 -1.24
C ILE A 53 10.26 -2.16 -0.76
N ILE A 54 10.28 -3.50 -0.85
CA ILE A 54 11.46 -4.34 -0.52
C ILE A 54 12.30 -4.66 -1.76
N LEU A 55 11.67 -5.00 -2.89
CA LEU A 55 12.36 -5.56 -4.06
C LEU A 55 12.39 -4.60 -5.25
N GLY A 56 11.41 -3.69 -5.37
CA GLY A 56 11.31 -2.74 -6.48
C GLY A 56 12.55 -1.85 -6.61
N ARG A 57 12.79 -1.32 -7.82
CA ARG A 57 13.93 -0.44 -8.13
C ARG A 57 15.27 -1.01 -7.64
N ARG A 58 15.55 -2.29 -7.90
CA ARG A 58 16.77 -2.99 -7.50
C ARG A 58 17.03 -2.94 -5.97
N GLY A 59 15.95 -3.01 -5.18
CA GLY A 59 15.98 -2.97 -3.71
C GLY A 59 15.92 -1.56 -3.08
N LEU A 60 15.86 -0.49 -3.87
CA LEU A 60 15.59 0.86 -3.35
C LEU A 60 14.10 1.04 -2.96
N GLY A 61 13.22 0.17 -3.46
CA GLY A 61 11.78 0.15 -3.25
C GLY A 61 11.01 1.03 -4.22
N SER A 62 9.96 0.48 -4.84
CA SER A 62 9.01 1.19 -5.70
C SER A 62 8.39 2.40 -4.98
N ILE A 63 8.18 3.50 -5.70
CA ILE A 63 7.44 4.66 -5.17
C ILE A 63 5.97 4.55 -5.56
N PHE A 64 5.07 4.43 -4.57
CA PHE A 64 3.63 4.46 -4.80
C PHE A 64 3.07 5.83 -4.40
N VAL A 65 2.65 6.66 -5.36
CA VAL A 65 2.05 7.98 -5.11
C VAL A 65 0.54 7.86 -5.17
N TRP A 66 -0.17 8.33 -4.14
CA TRP A 66 -1.61 8.14 -3.99
C TRP A 66 -2.37 9.46 -3.77
N ALA A 67 -3.55 9.57 -4.34
CA ALA A 67 -4.50 10.65 -4.09
C ALA A 67 -5.26 10.42 -2.77
N SER A 68 -5.54 11.48 -2.01
CA SER A 68 -6.20 11.40 -0.69
C SER A 68 -7.75 11.42 -0.73
N GLY A 69 -8.37 10.77 -1.72
CA GLY A 69 -9.85 10.70 -1.84
C GLY A 69 -10.55 12.02 -2.18
N ASN A 70 -11.84 11.96 -2.48
CA ASN A 70 -12.69 13.10 -2.90
C ASN A 70 -13.97 13.26 -2.04
N GLY A 71 -14.06 12.50 -0.93
CA GLY A 71 -15.19 12.41 -0.01
C GLY A 71 -15.32 13.56 0.98
N GLY A 72 -14.52 14.62 0.88
CA GLY A 72 -14.59 15.78 1.79
C GLY A 72 -15.98 16.46 1.79
N ALA A 73 -16.71 16.39 0.67
CA ALA A 73 -18.09 16.88 0.56
C ALA A 73 -19.13 15.99 1.29
N HIS A 74 -18.68 14.85 1.83
CA HIS A 74 -19.45 13.82 2.52
C HIS A 74 -18.93 13.59 3.95
N PHE A 75 -17.99 14.41 4.41
CA PHE A 75 -17.28 14.32 5.68
C PHE A 75 -16.45 13.03 5.83
N ASP A 76 -15.90 12.53 4.72
CA ASP A 76 -14.99 11.39 4.77
C ASP A 76 -13.59 11.77 5.26
N ASN A 77 -12.80 10.75 5.61
CA ASN A 77 -11.48 10.86 6.22
C ASN A 77 -10.56 9.78 5.64
N CYS A 78 -9.52 10.18 4.93
CA CYS A 78 -8.63 9.27 4.19
C CYS A 78 -7.79 8.30 5.05
N ASN A 79 -7.90 8.30 6.39
CA ASN A 79 -7.40 7.20 7.22
C ASN A 79 -8.37 5.99 7.28
N CYS A 80 -9.58 6.11 6.72
CA CYS A 80 -10.52 5.00 6.51
C CYS A 80 -10.35 4.29 5.15
N ASP A 81 -9.55 4.87 4.24
CA ASP A 81 -9.03 4.20 3.05
C ASP A 81 -7.67 3.55 3.38
N GLY A 82 -7.60 2.22 3.34
CA GLY A 82 -6.38 1.46 3.63
C GLY A 82 -5.26 1.63 2.59
N TYR A 83 -5.53 2.22 1.42
CA TYR A 83 -4.52 2.58 0.42
C TYR A 83 -3.88 3.94 0.74
N ALA A 84 -4.69 4.99 0.95
CA ALA A 84 -4.22 6.29 1.42
C ALA A 84 -3.52 6.21 2.78
N ASN A 85 -4.11 5.48 3.72
CA ASN A 85 -3.60 5.25 5.08
C ASN A 85 -2.32 4.37 5.13
N SER A 86 -1.86 3.83 4.00
CA SER A 86 -0.70 2.94 3.95
C SER A 86 0.63 3.70 4.07
N MET A 87 1.47 3.34 5.04
CA MET A 87 2.84 3.89 5.16
C MET A 87 3.75 3.64 3.94
N TYR A 88 3.34 2.74 3.04
CA TYR A 88 4.07 2.44 1.80
C TYR A 88 3.77 3.43 0.65
N THR A 89 2.79 4.32 0.82
CA THR A 89 2.43 5.32 -0.19
C THR A 89 2.97 6.71 0.15
N VAL A 90 3.07 7.56 -0.87
CA VAL A 90 3.23 9.01 -0.75
C VAL A 90 1.85 9.61 -0.92
N LEU A 91 1.15 9.89 0.19
CA LEU A 91 -0.21 10.42 0.15
C LEU A 91 -0.23 11.93 -0.15
N VAL A 92 -1.03 12.31 -1.14
CA VAL A 92 -1.08 13.67 -1.72
C VAL A 92 -2.47 14.29 -1.60
N GLY A 93 -2.55 15.34 -0.78
CA GLY A 93 -3.72 16.22 -0.69
C GLY A 93 -3.80 17.25 -1.83
N SER A 94 -4.86 18.06 -1.85
CA SER A 94 -5.10 19.06 -2.90
C SER A 94 -5.28 20.47 -2.36
N THR A 95 -4.80 21.46 -3.12
CA THR A 95 -5.11 22.88 -2.90
C THR A 95 -5.62 23.54 -4.17
N THR A 96 -6.46 24.56 -4.01
CA THR A 96 -6.89 25.40 -5.14
C THR A 96 -5.79 26.38 -5.56
N GLU A 97 -5.91 26.99 -6.76
CA GLU A 97 -5.02 28.09 -7.21
C GLU A 97 -4.88 29.26 -6.21
N ARG A 98 -5.80 29.42 -5.25
CA ARG A 98 -5.78 30.48 -4.23
C ARG A 98 -5.26 30.03 -2.87
N GLY A 99 -4.76 28.79 -2.79
CA GLY A 99 -4.25 28.19 -1.57
C GLY A 99 -5.34 27.80 -0.56
N THR A 100 -6.57 27.52 -1.00
CA THR A 100 -7.67 27.09 -0.11
C THR A 100 -7.91 25.59 -0.21
N VAL A 101 -8.44 24.98 0.86
CA VAL A 101 -8.90 23.59 0.84
C VAL A 101 -10.03 23.44 -0.20
N PRO A 102 -9.95 22.51 -1.18
CA PRO A 102 -11.04 22.19 -2.07
C PRO A 102 -12.14 21.40 -1.35
N LYS A 103 -13.43 21.63 -1.67
CA LYS A 103 -14.55 20.97 -0.99
C LYS A 103 -14.52 19.42 -1.05
N TYR A 104 -13.88 18.84 -2.06
CA TYR A 104 -13.73 17.39 -2.19
C TYR A 104 -12.57 16.83 -1.35
N SER A 105 -11.58 17.63 -0.93
CA SER A 105 -10.38 17.10 -0.28
C SER A 105 -10.70 16.58 1.12
N GLU A 106 -10.41 15.30 1.36
CA GLU A 106 -10.53 14.70 2.69
C GLU A 106 -9.34 15.11 3.57
N PRO A 107 -9.55 15.37 4.88
CA PRO A 107 -8.48 15.48 5.84
C PRO A 107 -8.15 14.12 6.45
N CYS A 108 -6.86 13.79 6.58
CA CYS A 108 -6.41 12.69 7.43
C CYS A 108 -4.95 12.86 7.86
N SER A 109 -4.56 12.22 8.96
CA SER A 109 -3.22 12.39 9.54
C SER A 109 -2.09 11.69 8.78
N ALA A 110 -2.41 10.94 7.71
CA ALA A 110 -1.45 10.27 6.84
C ALA A 110 -0.92 11.16 5.70
N ILE A 111 -1.57 12.29 5.36
CA ILE A 111 -1.15 13.13 4.22
C ILE A 111 0.28 13.63 4.43
N LEU A 112 1.14 13.41 3.42
CA LEU A 112 2.55 13.84 3.46
C LEU A 112 2.73 15.22 2.84
N THR A 113 2.03 15.49 1.74
CA THR A 113 2.23 16.70 0.93
C THR A 113 0.98 17.07 0.14
N THR A 114 1.03 18.18 -0.58
CA THR A 114 -0.06 18.69 -1.42
C THR A 114 0.45 19.21 -2.75
N THR A 115 -0.35 19.10 -3.79
CA THR A 115 -0.16 19.79 -5.07
C THR A 115 -1.44 20.56 -5.47
N TYR A 116 -1.37 21.33 -6.55
CA TYR A 116 -2.52 22.08 -7.05
C TYR A 116 -3.52 21.17 -7.75
N SER A 117 -4.82 21.47 -7.59
CA SER A 117 -5.90 20.93 -8.40
C SER A 117 -7.04 21.96 -8.50
N SER A 118 -8.13 21.54 -9.15
CA SER A 118 -9.42 22.22 -9.24
C SER A 118 -9.97 22.77 -7.92
N GLY A 119 -10.87 23.76 -8.02
CA GLY A 119 -11.60 24.31 -6.87
C GLY A 119 -13.05 24.61 -7.17
N SER A 120 -13.50 25.82 -6.82
CA SER A 120 -14.82 26.32 -7.25
C SER A 120 -14.85 26.57 -8.77
N LYS A 121 -16.04 26.84 -9.35
CA LYS A 121 -16.18 27.25 -10.75
C LYS A 121 -15.39 28.52 -11.13
N LEU A 122 -14.91 29.29 -10.14
CA LEU A 122 -14.11 30.51 -10.34
C LEU A 122 -12.59 30.27 -10.27
N HIS A 123 -12.16 29.02 -10.05
CA HIS A 123 -10.76 28.62 -9.96
C HIS A 123 -10.37 27.86 -11.23
N ARG A 124 -9.16 28.08 -11.73
CA ARG A 124 -8.56 27.22 -12.76
C ARG A 124 -8.41 25.79 -12.25
N LYS A 125 -8.37 24.86 -13.20
CA LYS A 125 -8.23 23.41 -12.99
C LYS A 125 -6.96 22.91 -13.70
N ILE A 126 -6.77 21.59 -13.78
CA ILE A 126 -5.58 21.01 -14.41
C ILE A 126 -5.78 20.87 -15.92
N VAL A 127 -4.78 21.38 -16.66
CA VAL A 127 -4.68 21.25 -18.12
C VAL A 127 -3.82 20.04 -18.45
N THR A 128 -4.32 19.12 -19.28
CA THR A 128 -3.62 17.87 -19.63
C THR A 128 -4.15 17.27 -20.94
N THR A 129 -3.46 16.25 -21.46
CA THR A 129 -3.96 15.40 -22.56
C THR A 129 -5.21 14.64 -22.16
N ASP A 130 -6.15 14.49 -23.09
CA ASP A 130 -7.42 13.77 -22.89
C ASP A 130 -7.63 12.76 -24.06
N LEU A 131 -8.63 11.89 -23.91
CA LEU A 131 -8.95 10.80 -24.83
C LEU A 131 -9.16 11.30 -26.27
N ARG A 132 -8.98 10.39 -27.24
CA ARG A 132 -9.12 10.67 -28.68
C ARG A 132 -8.14 11.75 -29.18
N ALA A 133 -6.96 11.84 -28.56
CA ALA A 133 -5.90 12.82 -28.85
C ALA A 133 -6.35 14.29 -28.70
N THR A 134 -7.13 14.56 -27.64
CA THR A 134 -7.60 15.92 -27.33
C THR A 134 -6.84 16.51 -26.14
N CYS A 135 -7.18 17.73 -25.75
CA CYS A 135 -6.64 18.41 -24.57
C CYS A 135 -7.80 18.90 -23.71
N THR A 136 -7.74 18.65 -22.41
CA THR A 136 -8.73 19.11 -21.43
C THR A 136 -8.12 20.19 -20.53
N ALA A 137 -8.92 21.18 -20.19
CA ALA A 137 -8.63 22.16 -19.15
C ALA A 137 -9.46 21.89 -17.87
N GLU A 138 -10.19 20.78 -17.81
CA GLU A 138 -11.25 20.54 -16.83
C GLU A 138 -10.90 19.45 -15.80
N HIS A 139 -9.70 18.87 -15.85
CA HIS A 139 -9.29 17.77 -14.97
C HIS A 139 -9.18 18.22 -13.49
N SER A 140 -9.65 17.37 -12.58
CA SER A 140 -10.08 17.78 -11.23
C SER A 140 -10.00 16.65 -10.20
N GLY A 141 -10.25 16.97 -8.93
CA GLY A 141 -10.16 16.03 -7.80
C GLY A 141 -8.73 15.85 -7.27
N THR A 142 -8.57 15.07 -6.20
CA THR A 142 -7.24 14.65 -5.70
C THR A 142 -6.52 13.74 -6.70
N SER A 143 -7.28 13.07 -7.57
CA SER A 143 -6.79 12.29 -8.71
C SER A 143 -5.94 13.10 -9.69
N ALA A 144 -6.11 14.42 -9.76
CA ALA A 144 -5.27 15.32 -10.55
C ALA A 144 -3.99 15.79 -9.81
N SER A 145 -3.98 15.69 -8.47
CA SER A 145 -2.86 16.10 -7.62
C SER A 145 -1.76 15.05 -7.52
N ALA A 146 -2.11 13.77 -7.39
CA ALA A 146 -1.14 12.67 -7.31
C ALA A 146 -0.21 12.56 -8.54
N PRO A 147 -0.68 12.68 -9.79
CA PRO A 147 0.20 12.69 -10.98
C PRO A 147 1.20 13.84 -11.00
N LEU A 148 0.81 15.03 -10.51
CA LEU A 148 1.73 16.17 -10.38
C LEU A 148 2.84 15.88 -9.36
N ALA A 149 2.51 15.27 -8.23
CA ALA A 149 3.50 14.85 -7.25
C ALA A 149 4.41 13.73 -7.79
N ALA A 150 3.87 12.76 -8.53
CA ALA A 150 4.63 11.71 -9.19
C ALA A 150 5.64 12.27 -10.21
N GLY A 151 5.22 13.23 -11.04
CA GLY A 151 6.13 13.94 -11.97
C GLY A 151 7.22 14.74 -11.25
N ILE A 152 6.89 15.41 -10.15
CA ILE A 152 7.87 16.15 -9.33
C ILE A 152 8.87 15.19 -8.64
N ILE A 153 8.41 14.01 -8.21
CA ILE A 153 9.26 12.96 -7.65
C ILE A 153 10.18 12.35 -8.73
N ALA A 154 9.70 12.19 -9.96
CA ALA A 154 10.54 11.71 -11.07
C ALA A 154 11.75 12.63 -11.31
N LEU A 155 11.57 13.96 -11.26
CA LEU A 155 12.68 14.94 -11.33
C LEU A 155 13.67 14.79 -10.15
N ALA A 156 13.19 14.40 -8.97
CA ALA A 156 14.05 14.14 -7.81
C ALA A 156 14.82 12.83 -7.93
N LEU A 157 14.25 11.80 -8.57
CA LEU A 157 14.92 10.54 -8.89
C LEU A 157 15.92 10.67 -10.05
N GLU A 158 15.65 11.53 -11.04
CA GLU A 158 16.64 11.92 -12.05
C GLU A 158 17.84 12.62 -11.39
N ALA A 159 17.58 13.53 -10.46
CA ALA A 159 18.61 14.26 -9.73
C ALA A 159 19.35 13.45 -8.65
N ASN A 160 18.77 12.35 -8.18
CA ASN A 160 19.42 11.35 -7.34
C ASN A 160 18.72 9.97 -7.50
N PRO A 161 19.27 9.05 -8.32
CA PRO A 161 18.64 7.76 -8.57
C PRO A 161 18.64 6.84 -7.35
N THR A 162 19.48 7.10 -6.34
CA THR A 162 19.66 6.21 -5.17
C THR A 162 18.73 6.49 -4.00
N LEU A 163 17.82 7.47 -4.11
CA LEU A 163 16.79 7.68 -3.11
C LEU A 163 15.95 6.39 -2.95
N THR A 164 15.90 5.86 -1.73
CA THR A 164 14.97 4.78 -1.36
C THR A 164 13.54 5.32 -1.23
N TRP A 165 12.54 4.44 -1.18
CA TRP A 165 11.14 4.84 -0.95
C TRP A 165 10.94 5.71 0.30
N ARG A 166 11.67 5.42 1.39
CA ARG A 166 11.71 6.26 2.60
C ARG A 166 12.45 7.56 2.39
N ASP A 167 13.57 7.56 1.66
CA ASP A 167 14.27 8.81 1.34
C ASP A 167 13.37 9.77 0.57
N VAL A 168 12.58 9.28 -0.39
CA VAL A 168 11.57 10.07 -1.12
C VAL A 168 10.57 10.71 -0.16
N GLN A 169 9.97 9.96 0.78
CA GLN A 169 9.08 10.52 1.80
C GLN A 169 9.80 11.58 2.67
N HIS A 170 11.02 11.28 3.16
CA HIS A 170 11.83 12.21 3.94
C HIS A 170 12.12 13.53 3.19
N VAL A 171 12.45 13.48 1.89
CA VAL A 171 12.71 14.69 1.09
C VAL A 171 11.43 15.41 0.69
N VAL A 172 10.32 14.71 0.43
CA VAL A 172 8.99 15.29 0.18
C VAL A 172 8.55 16.16 1.36
N ILE A 173 8.56 15.62 2.58
CA ILE A 173 8.24 16.35 3.83
C ILE A 173 9.09 17.62 3.97
N ARG A 174 10.37 17.53 3.63
CA ARG A 174 11.33 18.64 3.77
C ARG A 174 11.22 19.64 2.62
N ALA A 175 10.77 19.23 1.44
CA ALA A 175 10.55 20.08 0.28
C ALA A 175 9.23 20.85 0.36
N SER A 176 8.20 20.27 0.98
CA SER A 176 6.90 20.92 1.16
C SER A 176 6.98 22.30 1.83
N ARG A 177 5.98 23.13 1.52
CA ARG A 177 5.88 24.53 1.97
C ARG A 177 4.45 24.84 2.45
N PRO A 178 4.24 25.17 3.74
CA PRO A 178 2.96 25.68 4.25
C PRO A 178 2.59 27.07 3.70
N ALA A 179 3.58 27.86 3.27
CA ALA A 179 3.39 29.25 2.85
C ALA A 179 2.41 29.37 1.67
N GLY A 180 1.39 30.21 1.82
CA GLY A 180 0.34 30.45 0.83
C GLY A 180 -0.90 29.55 0.98
N LEU A 181 -0.83 28.49 1.79
CA LEU A 181 -1.94 27.57 2.07
C LEU A 181 -2.77 28.03 3.28
N ARG A 182 -4.08 27.81 3.22
CA ARG A 182 -5.07 28.27 4.21
C ARG A 182 -5.91 27.10 4.72
N ALA A 183 -5.63 26.69 5.96
CA ALA A 183 -6.41 25.74 6.74
C ALA A 183 -6.34 26.19 8.21
N ASP A 184 -7.39 25.91 8.97
CA ASP A 184 -7.51 26.39 10.37
C ASP A 184 -6.84 25.43 11.38
N ASP A 185 -6.29 24.31 10.90
CA ASP A 185 -5.71 23.23 11.72
C ASP A 185 -4.17 23.15 11.68
N TRP A 186 -3.49 24.15 11.10
CA TRP A 186 -2.02 24.21 11.09
C TRP A 186 -1.45 24.22 12.51
N GLN A 187 -0.71 23.17 12.87
CA GLN A 187 0.02 23.06 14.14
C GLN A 187 1.52 22.92 13.90
N LEU A 188 2.34 23.37 14.85
CA LEU A 188 3.78 23.11 14.85
C LEU A 188 4.07 21.79 15.57
N ASN A 189 4.69 20.83 14.88
CA ASN A 189 5.07 19.55 15.45
C ASN A 189 6.30 19.64 16.37
N GLY A 190 6.57 18.58 17.12
CA GLY A 190 7.65 18.49 18.10
C GLY A 190 9.07 18.56 17.53
N ALA A 191 9.22 18.47 16.21
CA ALA A 191 10.45 18.65 15.44
C ALA A 191 10.53 20.02 14.73
N GLY A 192 9.59 20.94 14.99
CA GLY A 192 9.60 22.32 14.49
C GLY A 192 9.06 22.50 13.07
N ARG A 193 8.19 21.60 12.58
CA ARG A 193 7.51 21.74 11.26
C ARG A 193 6.04 22.04 11.41
N ALA A 194 5.50 22.94 10.60
CA ALA A 194 4.06 23.11 10.50
C ALA A 194 3.45 21.96 9.70
N VAL A 195 2.33 21.41 10.19
CA VAL A 195 1.59 20.29 9.58
C VAL A 195 0.07 20.50 9.73
N SER A 196 -0.70 20.02 8.75
CA SER A 196 -2.17 20.12 8.69
C SER A 196 -2.74 18.80 8.14
N HIS A 197 -3.88 18.35 8.65
CA HIS A 197 -4.57 17.14 8.19
C HIS A 197 -5.13 17.29 6.77
N HIS A 198 -5.31 18.53 6.27
CA HIS A 198 -5.70 18.80 4.89
C HIS A 198 -4.52 18.83 3.92
N TYR A 199 -3.31 19.13 4.41
CA TYR A 199 -2.17 19.49 3.55
C TYR A 199 -0.87 18.71 3.79
N GLY A 200 -0.83 17.87 4.82
CA GLY A 200 0.42 17.30 5.33
C GLY A 200 1.40 18.42 5.69
N TYR A 201 2.62 18.35 5.17
CA TYR A 201 3.65 19.38 5.35
C TYR A 201 3.55 20.56 4.36
N GLY A 202 2.48 20.59 3.55
CA GLY A 202 2.16 21.69 2.63
C GLY A 202 2.52 21.41 1.16
N LEU A 203 2.59 22.48 0.37
CA LEU A 203 2.71 22.43 -1.09
C LEU A 203 4.09 21.91 -1.52
N LEU A 204 4.12 20.87 -2.36
CA LEU A 204 5.35 20.26 -2.86
C LEU A 204 6.10 21.20 -3.81
N ASP A 205 7.30 21.64 -3.40
CA ASP A 205 8.14 22.52 -4.21
C ASP A 205 9.23 21.73 -4.94
N ALA A 206 9.08 21.59 -6.26
CA ALA A 206 9.97 20.80 -7.10
C ALA A 206 11.44 21.25 -7.04
N GLY A 207 11.68 22.57 -7.05
CA GLY A 207 13.03 23.12 -6.97
C GLY A 207 13.73 22.77 -5.67
N LYS A 208 13.02 22.85 -4.53
CA LYS A 208 13.53 22.46 -3.21
C LYS A 208 13.68 20.94 -3.09
N LEU A 209 12.80 20.15 -3.70
CA LEU A 209 12.91 18.69 -3.73
C LEU A 209 14.17 18.23 -4.49
N VAL A 210 14.38 18.72 -5.72
CA VAL A 210 15.56 18.41 -6.54
C VAL A 210 16.86 18.88 -5.86
N ASN A 211 16.89 20.10 -5.31
CA ASN A 211 18.06 20.62 -4.61
C ASN A 211 18.38 19.86 -3.30
N LEU A 212 17.37 19.27 -2.65
CA LEU A 212 17.56 18.42 -1.49
C LEU A 212 18.01 17.02 -1.91
N ALA A 213 17.41 16.43 -2.95
CA ALA A 213 17.73 15.11 -3.48
C ALA A 213 19.23 14.96 -3.81
N ARG A 214 19.81 15.93 -4.55
CA ARG A 214 21.25 15.98 -4.88
C ARG A 214 22.18 16.00 -3.67
N LYS A 215 21.67 16.39 -2.49
CA LYS A 215 22.40 16.52 -1.21
C LYS A 215 21.93 15.51 -0.17
N TRP A 216 21.02 14.60 -0.51
CA TRP A 216 20.41 13.70 0.44
C TRP A 216 21.27 12.47 0.65
N LYS A 217 21.78 12.30 1.87
CA LYS A 217 22.35 11.02 2.31
C LYS A 217 21.21 10.10 2.74
N THR A 218 21.17 8.88 2.20
CA THR A 218 20.17 7.86 2.55
C THR A 218 20.01 7.70 4.07
N VAL A 219 18.78 7.51 4.54
CA VAL A 219 18.48 7.20 5.94
C VAL A 219 18.90 5.77 6.29
N ARG A 220 19.19 5.48 7.56
CA ARG A 220 19.45 4.10 8.01
C ARG A 220 18.25 3.19 7.81
N LEU A 221 18.45 1.89 8.00
CA LEU A 221 17.39 0.89 8.06
C LEU A 221 16.22 1.33 8.95
N GLN A 222 15.01 1.02 8.52
CA GLN A 222 13.81 1.26 9.33
C GLN A 222 13.75 0.27 10.49
N ARG A 223 13.61 0.81 11.70
CA ARG A 223 13.32 0.06 12.94
C ARG A 223 11.82 0.08 13.21
N LYS A 224 11.34 -0.94 13.91
CA LYS A 224 9.91 -1.13 14.22
C LYS A 224 9.75 -1.44 15.71
N CYS A 225 9.15 -0.51 16.46
CA CYS A 225 8.90 -0.69 17.88
C CYS A 225 7.39 -0.79 18.13
N PHE A 226 6.94 -1.95 18.63
CA PHE A 226 5.53 -2.23 18.86
C PHE A 226 5.25 -2.29 20.37
N ILE A 227 4.19 -1.59 20.81
CA ILE A 227 3.78 -1.52 22.22
C ILE A 227 2.29 -1.87 22.30
N ASP A 228 1.96 -3.01 22.87
CA ASP A 228 0.58 -3.32 23.26
C ASP A 228 0.19 -2.51 24.51
N VAL A 229 -0.80 -1.63 24.37
CA VAL A 229 -1.21 -0.65 25.40
C VAL A 229 -2.50 -1.08 26.08
N VAL A 230 -3.49 -1.54 25.31
CA VAL A 230 -4.75 -2.09 25.82
C VAL A 230 -4.87 -3.52 25.34
N THR A 231 -5.01 -4.46 26.27
CA THR A 231 -5.11 -5.91 26.04
C THR A 231 -6.31 -6.54 26.75
N ARG A 232 -7.22 -5.70 27.28
CA ARG A 232 -8.46 -6.07 27.94
C ARG A 232 -9.56 -5.08 27.52
N PRO A 233 -10.82 -5.51 27.37
CA PRO A 233 -11.92 -4.61 27.00
C PRO A 233 -12.09 -3.43 27.97
N MET A 234 -12.31 -2.24 27.42
CA MET A 234 -12.57 -1.01 28.17
C MET A 234 -13.69 -0.18 27.51
N GLU A 235 -14.68 0.22 28.31
CA GLU A 235 -15.85 0.99 27.85
C GLU A 235 -15.49 2.43 27.48
N ILE A 236 -16.16 2.97 26.45
CA ILE A 236 -16.13 4.38 26.08
C ILE A 236 -17.40 5.03 26.62
N GLN A 237 -17.29 5.69 27.78
CA GLN A 237 -18.40 6.41 28.42
C GLN A 237 -18.33 7.90 28.02
N GLY A 238 -18.72 8.20 26.78
CA GLY A 238 -18.63 9.54 26.18
C GLY A 238 -17.21 9.92 25.74
N GLN A 239 -16.23 9.89 26.64
CA GLN A 239 -14.81 10.03 26.31
C GLN A 239 -13.96 9.01 27.06
N LEU A 240 -12.99 8.42 26.36
CA LEU A 240 -11.98 7.51 26.91
C LEU A 240 -10.58 8.05 26.60
N LEU A 241 -9.84 8.41 27.65
CA LEU A 241 -8.53 9.06 27.57
C LEU A 241 -7.43 8.18 28.20
N PHE A 242 -6.55 7.63 27.36
CA PHE A 242 -5.39 6.86 27.80
C PHE A 242 -4.12 7.70 27.81
N ARG A 243 -3.28 7.48 28.83
CA ARG A 243 -1.91 8.01 28.91
C ARG A 243 -0.95 6.92 29.36
N TRP A 244 0.13 6.72 28.61
CA TRP A 244 1.16 5.72 28.91
C TRP A 244 2.54 6.25 28.54
N ASN A 245 3.55 5.86 29.31
CA ASN A 245 4.94 6.26 29.09
C ASN A 245 5.64 5.24 28.18
N VAL A 246 6.26 5.69 27.09
CA VAL A 246 6.88 4.86 26.06
C VAL A 246 8.39 5.03 26.07
N SER A 247 9.12 3.91 26.18
CA SER A 247 10.58 3.86 26.05
C SER A 247 11.07 3.81 24.60
N ALA A 248 10.15 3.61 23.63
CA ALA A 248 10.41 3.44 22.21
C ALA A 248 11.51 2.41 21.91
N CYS A 249 11.46 1.27 22.62
CA CYS A 249 12.40 0.17 22.51
C CYS A 249 13.86 0.56 22.85
N SER A 250 14.06 1.64 23.62
CA SER A 250 15.38 2.03 24.12
C SER A 250 16.04 0.88 24.89
N GLY A 251 17.27 0.55 24.48
CA GLY A 251 18.02 -0.62 24.96
C GLY A 251 18.01 -1.82 24.00
N THR A 252 17.17 -1.85 22.96
CA THR A 252 17.14 -2.94 21.96
C THR A 252 17.64 -2.49 20.57
N GLY A 253 17.80 -3.45 19.66
CA GLY A 253 18.07 -3.19 18.23
C GLY A 253 16.97 -2.40 17.53
N ASP A 254 15.77 -2.32 18.09
CA ASP A 254 14.61 -1.62 17.55
C ASP A 254 14.41 -0.22 18.14
N TRP A 255 15.36 0.28 18.96
CA TRP A 255 15.28 1.63 19.53
C TRP A 255 15.12 2.70 18.44
N ILE A 256 14.04 3.48 18.50
CA ILE A 256 13.78 4.62 17.61
C ILE A 256 14.10 5.94 18.33
N ARG A 257 14.78 6.83 17.61
CA ARG A 257 15.14 8.19 18.02
C ARG A 257 14.51 9.28 17.15
N SER A 258 14.36 9.03 15.85
CA SER A 258 13.61 9.90 14.92
C SER A 258 12.47 9.08 14.33
N LEU A 259 11.23 9.53 14.57
CA LEU A 259 10.04 8.93 13.97
C LEU A 259 9.95 9.17 12.45
N GLU A 260 9.32 8.22 11.78
CA GLU A 260 8.78 8.32 10.43
C GLU A 260 7.24 8.25 10.52
N HIS A 261 6.71 7.03 10.49
CA HIS A 261 5.29 6.74 10.64
C HIS A 261 4.97 6.31 12.08
N VAL A 262 3.78 6.66 12.53
CA VAL A 262 3.17 6.10 13.74
C VAL A 262 1.83 5.51 13.36
N GLN A 263 1.56 4.28 13.78
CA GLN A 263 0.27 3.64 13.59
C GLN A 263 -0.37 3.35 14.95
N ALA A 264 -1.62 3.79 15.13
CA ALA A 264 -2.46 3.37 16.24
C ALA A 264 -3.38 2.26 15.73
N ARG A 265 -3.08 1.03 16.13
CA ARG A 265 -3.80 -0.16 15.68
C ARG A 265 -4.85 -0.56 16.70
N LEU A 266 -6.11 -0.54 16.28
CA LEU A 266 -7.28 -0.55 17.16
C LEU A 266 -8.27 -1.65 16.78
N SER A 267 -8.70 -2.43 17.78
CA SER A 267 -9.89 -3.28 17.71
C SER A 267 -10.93 -2.74 18.68
N LEU A 268 -12.03 -2.21 18.13
CA LEU A 268 -13.02 -1.38 18.80
C LEU A 268 -14.43 -1.72 18.30
N ALA A 269 -15.30 -2.19 19.19
CA ALA A 269 -16.73 -2.32 18.91
C ALA A 269 -17.47 -1.02 19.27
N CYS A 270 -18.49 -0.63 18.50
CA CYS A 270 -19.33 0.53 18.81
C CYS A 270 -20.70 0.47 18.11
N SER A 271 -21.74 1.07 18.71
CA SER A 271 -23.09 1.12 18.14
C SER A 271 -23.20 1.91 16.84
N ARG A 272 -22.39 2.98 16.70
CA ARG A 272 -22.33 3.82 15.50
C ARG A 272 -20.92 4.39 15.32
N ARG A 273 -20.22 3.88 14.30
CA ARG A 273 -18.80 4.20 14.04
C ARG A 273 -18.54 5.65 13.68
N GLY A 274 -19.44 6.28 12.91
CA GLY A 274 -19.28 7.66 12.44
C GLY A 274 -19.34 8.75 13.50
N ASP A 275 -19.82 8.44 14.70
CA ASP A 275 -19.81 9.39 15.81
C ASP A 275 -18.47 9.43 16.54
N LEU A 276 -17.58 8.46 16.32
CA LEU A 276 -16.27 8.40 17.00
C LEU A 276 -15.28 9.39 16.37
N ALA A 277 -14.72 10.27 17.21
CA ALA A 277 -13.50 11.00 16.91
C ALA A 277 -12.33 10.36 17.68
N ILE A 278 -11.27 9.97 16.97
CA ILE A 278 -10.07 9.36 17.57
C ILE A 278 -8.87 10.26 17.34
N SER A 279 -8.08 10.52 18.38
CA SER A 279 -6.86 11.32 18.26
C SER A 279 -5.72 10.82 19.13
N LEU A 280 -4.50 10.86 18.58
CA LEU A 280 -3.25 10.46 19.23
C LEU A 280 -2.37 11.69 19.43
N THR A 281 -1.75 11.85 20.60
CA THR A 281 -0.85 12.96 20.91
C THR A 281 0.52 12.42 21.30
N SER A 282 1.58 12.95 20.69
CA SER A 282 2.97 12.55 20.96
C SER A 282 3.50 13.12 22.28
N PRO A 283 4.62 12.60 22.81
CA PRO A 283 5.31 13.16 23.99
C PRO A 283 5.83 14.59 23.80
N ARG A 284 5.84 15.10 22.55
CA ARG A 284 6.21 16.48 22.22
C ARG A 284 5.00 17.42 22.12
N GLY A 285 3.77 16.90 22.24
CA GLY A 285 2.53 17.66 22.19
C GLY A 285 1.83 17.69 20.82
N THR A 286 2.41 17.09 19.78
CA THR A 286 1.80 17.02 18.44
C THR A 286 0.54 16.17 18.47
N ARG A 287 -0.62 16.73 18.10
CA ARG A 287 -1.90 16.01 18.11
C ARG A 287 -2.34 15.63 16.70
N SER A 288 -2.44 14.35 16.43
CA SER A 288 -2.99 13.79 15.19
C SER A 288 -4.45 13.39 15.40
N LEU A 289 -5.36 13.96 14.61
CA LEU A 289 -6.72 13.46 14.45
C LEU A 289 -6.67 12.24 13.53
N LEU A 290 -6.79 11.06 14.13
CA LEU A 290 -6.70 9.77 13.44
C LEU A 290 -7.99 9.45 12.68
N VAL A 291 -9.15 9.86 13.21
CA VAL A 291 -10.39 9.93 12.45
C VAL A 291 -11.27 11.04 13.01
N SER A 292 -11.89 11.81 12.10
CA SER A 292 -12.96 12.76 12.39
C SER A 292 -14.31 12.06 12.46
N ALA A 293 -15.28 12.63 13.18
CA ALA A 293 -16.66 12.17 13.06
C ALA A 293 -17.12 12.24 11.59
N ARG A 294 -17.68 11.14 11.08
CA ARG A 294 -18.22 10.96 9.73
C ARG A 294 -19.73 10.75 9.82
N PRO A 295 -20.58 11.79 9.77
CA PRO A 295 -21.98 11.68 10.17
C PRO A 295 -22.83 10.68 9.35
N ARG A 296 -22.35 10.25 8.18
CA ARG A 296 -23.00 9.23 7.35
C ARG A 296 -22.73 7.80 7.83
N ASP A 297 -21.58 7.53 8.45
CA ASP A 297 -21.18 6.19 8.86
C ASP A 297 -22.02 5.71 10.05
N THR A 298 -23.12 5.04 9.74
CA THR A 298 -24.03 4.42 10.72
C THR A 298 -23.59 3.02 11.14
N SER A 299 -22.39 2.55 10.74
CA SER A 299 -22.00 1.15 10.92
C SER A 299 -21.84 0.75 12.40
N PRO A 300 -22.44 -0.36 12.85
CA PRO A 300 -22.22 -0.94 14.18
C PRO A 300 -20.99 -1.87 14.24
N GLN A 301 -20.23 -1.99 13.14
CA GLN A 301 -19.09 -2.92 13.05
C GLN A 301 -17.83 -2.39 13.76
N GLY A 302 -17.74 -1.07 13.97
CA GLY A 302 -16.55 -0.43 14.52
C GLY A 302 -15.30 -0.67 13.66
N TYR A 303 -14.17 -0.91 14.34
CA TYR A 303 -12.87 -1.14 13.73
C TYR A 303 -12.30 -2.49 14.19
N SER A 304 -11.80 -3.29 13.27
CA SER A 304 -11.18 -4.59 13.56
C SER A 304 -9.71 -4.55 13.12
N ASP A 305 -8.79 -4.59 14.09
CA ASP A 305 -7.34 -4.56 13.88
C ASP A 305 -6.82 -3.44 12.94
N TRP A 306 -7.56 -2.31 12.88
CA TRP A 306 -7.34 -1.23 11.93
C TRP A 306 -6.21 -0.31 12.37
N ALA A 307 -5.20 -0.10 11.51
CA ALA A 307 -4.00 0.67 11.80
C ALA A 307 -4.12 2.11 11.27
N PHE A 308 -4.59 3.05 12.09
CA PHE A 308 -4.63 4.47 11.73
C PHE A 308 -3.23 5.08 11.70
N THR A 309 -2.77 5.55 10.55
CA THR A 309 -1.43 6.14 10.36
C THR A 309 -1.41 7.63 10.65
N THR A 310 -0.33 8.10 11.26
CA THR A 310 0.05 9.50 11.24
C THR A 310 1.51 9.72 10.85
N THR A 311 1.72 10.71 9.99
CA THR A 311 3.02 11.25 9.56
C THR A 311 3.36 12.56 10.27
N HIS A 312 2.47 13.10 11.11
CA HIS A 312 2.60 14.43 11.71
C HIS A 312 3.76 14.53 12.72
N CYS A 313 4.18 13.40 13.30
CA CYS A 313 5.23 13.33 14.31
C CYS A 313 6.65 13.12 13.70
N TRP A 314 6.87 13.40 12.41
CA TRP A 314 8.10 13.03 11.71
C TRP A 314 9.35 13.76 12.23
N ASP A 315 10.43 12.99 12.41
CA ASP A 315 11.65 13.26 13.17
C ASP A 315 11.49 13.58 14.67
N GLU A 316 10.33 13.37 15.30
CA GLU A 316 10.22 13.51 16.75
C GLU A 316 10.91 12.37 17.50
N ASP A 317 11.38 12.65 18.72
CA ASP A 317 11.79 11.64 19.68
C ASP A 317 10.52 11.01 20.31
N PRO A 318 10.24 9.72 20.08
CA PRO A 318 9.00 9.07 20.52
C PRO A 318 8.95 8.73 22.01
N ARG A 319 9.97 9.08 22.79
CA ARG A 319 10.08 8.70 24.21
C ARG A 319 9.31 9.66 25.11
N GLY A 320 8.59 9.12 26.08
CA GLY A 320 7.76 9.87 27.03
C GLY A 320 6.28 9.51 26.95
N VAL A 321 5.42 10.40 27.45
CA VAL A 321 3.97 10.13 27.60
C VAL A 321 3.23 10.35 26.29
N TRP A 322 2.69 9.28 25.72
CA TRP A 322 1.71 9.34 24.64
C TRP A 322 0.30 9.47 25.23
N THR A 323 -0.62 10.09 24.48
CA THR A 323 -2.04 10.19 24.84
C THR A 323 -2.92 9.72 23.69
N LEU A 324 -3.87 8.83 23.93
CA LEU A 324 -4.94 8.45 22.99
C LEU A 324 -6.27 8.92 23.56
N SER A 325 -7.06 9.63 22.77
CA SER A 325 -8.43 10.03 23.10
C SER A 325 -9.38 9.43 22.08
N LEU A 326 -10.36 8.66 22.56
CA LEU A 326 -11.55 8.27 21.82
C LEU A 326 -12.71 9.09 22.39
N GLU A 327 -13.51 9.73 21.53
CA GLU A 327 -14.59 10.62 21.95
C GLU A 327 -15.83 10.34 21.09
N ASP A 328 -16.96 10.03 21.73
CA ASP A 328 -18.27 9.95 21.10
C ASP A 328 -18.81 11.37 20.86
N LYS A 329 -19.04 11.72 19.60
CA LYS A 329 -19.67 12.97 19.17
C LYS A 329 -21.18 12.82 18.92
N GLY A 330 -21.75 11.65 19.18
CA GLY A 330 -23.17 11.37 19.08
C GLY A 330 -23.98 11.95 20.25
N ASN A 331 -25.25 11.57 20.31
CA ASN A 331 -26.21 12.13 21.27
C ASN A 331 -26.12 11.49 22.68
N GLY A 332 -24.97 10.91 23.06
CA GLY A 332 -24.75 10.25 24.36
C GLY A 332 -25.48 8.91 24.55
N THR A 333 -26.14 8.39 23.50
CA THR A 333 -26.80 7.07 23.51
C THR A 333 -25.95 5.96 22.89
N ASN A 334 -24.74 6.27 22.41
CA ASN A 334 -23.87 5.29 21.80
C ASN A 334 -23.18 4.43 22.86
N THR A 335 -22.87 3.19 22.50
CA THR A 335 -22.02 2.29 23.28
C THR A 335 -20.73 2.03 22.51
N GLY A 336 -19.62 1.87 23.23
CA GLY A 336 -18.31 1.58 22.63
C GLY A 336 -17.42 0.81 23.59
N VAL A 337 -16.66 -0.15 23.07
CA VAL A 337 -15.72 -0.98 23.84
C VAL A 337 -14.43 -1.16 23.06
N LEU A 338 -13.35 -0.54 23.54
CA LEU A 338 -12.00 -0.75 23.02
C LEU A 338 -11.48 -2.09 23.55
N ASN A 339 -11.33 -3.07 22.66
CA ASN A 339 -10.90 -4.42 23.01
C ASN A 339 -9.37 -4.57 23.00
N HIS A 340 -8.71 -3.92 22.03
CA HIS A 340 -7.25 -3.93 21.90
C HIS A 340 -6.74 -2.62 21.27
N PHE A 341 -5.58 -2.17 21.75
CA PHE A 341 -4.82 -1.06 21.17
C PHE A 341 -3.32 -1.37 21.21
N ARG A 342 -2.68 -1.32 20.04
CA ARG A 342 -1.23 -1.32 19.87
C ARG A 342 -0.75 -0.01 19.26
N LEU A 343 0.27 0.57 19.86
CA LEU A 343 1.06 1.65 19.26
C LEU A 343 2.21 1.02 18.46
N GLU A 344 2.21 1.20 17.15
CA GLU A 344 3.29 0.78 16.27
C GLU A 344 4.11 2.00 15.82
N LEU A 345 5.41 2.01 16.14
CA LEU A 345 6.33 3.10 15.83
C LEU A 345 7.33 2.66 14.76
N TYR A 346 7.51 3.49 13.73
CA TYR A 346 8.45 3.28 12.64
C TYR A 346 9.44 4.45 12.59
N GLY A 347 10.73 4.18 12.34
CA GLY A 347 11.74 5.24 12.33
C GLY A 347 13.19 4.74 12.30
N THR A 348 14.13 5.56 12.78
CA THR A 348 15.57 5.21 12.88
C THR A 348 16.16 5.60 14.25
N GLU A 349 17.33 5.06 14.60
CA GLU A 349 18.12 5.50 15.76
C GLU A 349 18.88 6.82 15.52
N GLU A 350 18.88 7.33 14.30
CA GLU A 350 19.60 8.55 13.95
C GLU A 350 18.90 9.79 14.54
N ASN A 351 19.64 10.90 14.62
CA ASN A 351 19.05 12.22 14.78
C ASN A 351 18.86 12.83 13.38
N VAL A 352 17.76 12.51 12.71
CA VAL A 352 17.53 12.90 11.31
C VAL A 352 17.20 14.40 11.20
N ALA A 353 16.58 15.00 12.22
CA ALA A 353 16.39 16.44 12.33
C ALA A 353 17.73 17.20 12.46
N GLY A 354 18.70 16.63 13.19
CA GLY A 354 20.03 17.21 13.40
C GLY A 354 21.05 16.99 12.26
N ARG A 355 20.66 16.39 11.14
CA ARG A 355 21.55 16.15 9.98
C ARG A 355 21.89 17.49 9.28
N LYS A 356 23.18 17.84 9.24
CA LYS A 356 23.72 18.93 8.41
C LYS A 356 23.66 18.57 6.92
N VAL A 357 23.06 19.43 6.10
CA VAL A 357 22.94 19.26 4.63
C VAL A 357 23.86 20.26 3.91
N GLU A 358 25.16 20.03 4.00
CA GLU A 358 26.21 21.01 3.61
C GLU A 358 26.99 20.65 2.34
N ARG A 359 26.90 19.40 1.83
CA ARG A 359 27.61 18.94 0.63
C ARG A 359 26.68 18.20 -0.33
N THR A 360 27.01 18.25 -1.62
CA THR A 360 26.45 17.38 -2.65
C THR A 360 26.77 15.92 -2.34
N VAL A 361 25.86 15.02 -2.69
CA VAL A 361 25.99 13.55 -2.62
C VAL A 361 26.13 12.94 -4.02
N VAL A 362 25.50 13.56 -5.01
CA VAL A 362 25.46 13.12 -6.42
C VAL A 362 26.11 14.18 -7.31
N GLU A 363 27.24 13.83 -7.92
CA GLU A 363 27.99 14.68 -8.84
C GLU A 363 27.98 14.09 -10.26
N GLU A 364 28.28 14.93 -11.25
CA GLU A 364 28.35 14.52 -12.66
C GLU A 364 29.55 13.60 -12.95
N CYS A 365 29.39 12.72 -13.93
CA CYS A 365 30.41 11.76 -14.35
C CYS A 365 31.37 12.35 -15.38
N LEU A 366 32.65 11.97 -15.32
CA LEU A 366 33.71 12.51 -16.18
C LEU A 366 33.79 11.79 -17.54
N ALA A 367 33.42 10.51 -17.60
CA ALA A 367 33.41 9.71 -18.82
C ALA A 367 32.25 8.70 -18.83
N TRP A 368 31.61 8.52 -19.98
CA TRP A 368 30.47 7.60 -20.17
C TRP A 368 30.80 6.48 -21.16
N SER A 369 30.24 5.29 -20.91
CA SER A 369 30.19 4.22 -21.90
C SER A 369 29.19 4.55 -23.03
N PRO A 370 29.24 3.85 -24.19
CA PRO A 370 28.24 3.98 -25.26
C PRO A 370 26.79 3.69 -24.84
N GLN A 371 26.58 3.10 -23.66
CA GLN A 371 25.26 2.81 -23.07
C GLN A 371 24.83 3.88 -22.04
N GLY A 372 25.62 4.94 -21.86
CA GLY A 372 25.38 6.01 -20.88
C GLY A 372 25.74 5.64 -19.43
N ILE A 373 26.52 4.57 -19.22
CA ILE A 373 26.98 4.15 -17.88
C ILE A 373 28.22 4.96 -17.50
N CYS A 374 28.29 5.45 -16.27
CA CYS A 374 29.43 6.18 -15.74
C CYS A 374 30.68 5.28 -15.60
N GLN A 375 31.80 5.71 -16.19
CA GLN A 375 33.07 4.99 -16.17
C GLN A 375 34.13 5.65 -15.30
N GLU A 376 34.13 6.99 -15.20
CA GLU A 376 35.14 7.75 -14.46
C GLU A 376 34.52 8.82 -13.56
N CYS A 377 34.96 8.86 -12.30
CA CYS A 377 34.51 9.80 -11.29
C CYS A 377 35.68 10.57 -10.67
N ARG A 378 35.44 11.83 -10.33
CA ARG A 378 36.42 12.64 -9.58
C ARG A 378 36.66 12.00 -8.20
N TYR A 379 37.92 11.71 -7.87
CA TYR A 379 38.30 11.23 -6.54
C TYR A 379 37.78 12.17 -5.43
N PRO A 380 37.20 11.66 -4.33
CA PRO A 380 37.13 10.26 -3.89
C PRO A 380 35.81 9.53 -4.24
N LEU A 381 35.05 10.01 -5.22
CA LEU A 381 33.70 9.52 -5.52
C LEU A 381 33.70 8.13 -6.19
N TYR A 382 32.57 7.41 -6.05
CA TYR A 382 32.32 6.10 -6.65
C TYR A 382 31.40 6.22 -7.88
N ALA A 383 31.75 5.54 -8.98
CA ALA A 383 30.82 5.38 -10.11
C ALA A 383 29.64 4.46 -9.76
N PHE A 384 28.42 4.90 -10.07
CA PHE A 384 27.18 4.14 -9.93
C PHE A 384 26.16 4.53 -11.03
N ASP A 385 25.72 3.54 -11.82
CA ASP A 385 24.77 3.74 -12.93
C ASP A 385 25.19 4.89 -13.86
N ARG A 386 24.55 6.07 -13.79
CA ARG A 386 24.89 7.26 -14.60
C ARG A 386 25.62 8.39 -13.85
N VAL A 387 25.90 8.21 -12.54
CA VAL A 387 26.30 9.28 -11.61
C VAL A 387 27.54 8.93 -10.79
N CYS A 388 28.14 9.95 -10.18
CA CYS A 388 29.21 9.80 -9.19
C CYS A 388 28.68 10.06 -7.78
N LEU A 389 28.98 9.17 -6.84
CA LEU A 389 28.42 9.19 -5.47
C LEU A 389 29.51 9.34 -4.39
N VAL A 390 29.17 10.04 -3.30
CA VAL A 390 30.03 10.18 -2.11
C VAL A 390 30.11 8.89 -1.27
N PHE A 391 29.14 7.99 -1.41
CA PHE A 391 29.06 6.69 -0.73
C PHE A 391 28.21 5.74 -1.58
N CYS A 392 28.40 4.42 -1.45
CA CYS A 392 27.58 3.46 -2.18
C CYS A 392 26.19 3.26 -1.56
N PRO A 393 25.12 3.13 -2.39
CA PRO A 393 23.75 3.01 -1.90
C PRO A 393 23.45 1.60 -1.36
N PRO A 394 22.26 1.37 -0.76
CA PRO A 394 21.80 0.04 -0.39
C PRO A 394 21.91 -0.98 -1.54
N HIS A 395 22.05 -2.24 -1.16
CA HIS A 395 22.40 -3.38 -2.01
C HIS A 395 23.72 -3.25 -2.79
N HIS A 396 24.58 -2.29 -2.44
CA HIS A 396 25.91 -2.13 -3.02
C HIS A 396 26.99 -1.91 -1.94
N TYR A 397 28.24 -2.23 -2.26
CA TYR A 397 29.42 -1.95 -1.45
C TYR A 397 30.46 -1.13 -2.23
N GLU A 398 31.35 -0.51 -1.47
CA GLU A 398 32.44 0.33 -1.96
C GLU A 398 33.61 -0.56 -2.45
N TRP A 399 33.96 -0.46 -3.74
CA TRP A 399 35.04 -1.23 -4.36
C TRP A 399 36.06 -0.31 -5.03
N SER A 400 37.34 -0.63 -4.90
CA SER A 400 38.46 0.13 -5.43
C SER A 400 39.54 -0.78 -6.01
N LEU A 401 39.93 -0.57 -7.27
CA LEU A 401 41.08 -1.26 -7.86
C LEU A 401 42.37 -0.47 -7.59
N ASN A 402 43.25 -1.03 -6.75
CA ASN A 402 44.60 -0.50 -6.59
C ASN A 402 45.45 -0.89 -7.82
N GLY A 403 45.75 0.08 -8.68
CA GLY A 403 46.63 -0.10 -9.83
C GLY A 403 48.08 -0.36 -9.43
N SER A 404 48.50 -1.62 -9.42
CA SER A 404 49.90 -2.04 -9.18
C SER A 404 50.81 -1.82 -10.41
N GLY A 405 50.70 -0.64 -11.03
CA GLY A 405 51.45 -0.25 -12.23
C GLY A 405 51.32 1.25 -12.53
N MET A 406 52.36 1.84 -13.11
CA MET A 406 52.41 3.28 -13.41
C MET A 406 51.22 3.76 -14.26
N GLY A 407 50.49 4.76 -13.75
CA GLY A 407 49.56 5.58 -14.53
C GLY A 407 48.09 5.16 -14.54
N VAL A 408 47.69 4.05 -13.94
CA VAL A 408 46.27 3.68 -13.82
C VAL A 408 45.64 4.39 -12.62
N ALA A 409 44.63 5.22 -12.85
CA ALA A 409 43.89 5.92 -11.79
C ALA A 409 43.13 4.93 -10.88
N GLU A 410 42.94 5.30 -9.61
CA GLU A 410 42.22 4.50 -8.60
C GLU A 410 40.74 4.35 -8.98
N ALA A 411 40.40 3.24 -9.64
CA ALA A 411 39.05 3.02 -10.18
C ALA A 411 38.07 2.63 -9.07
N ARG A 412 37.37 3.63 -8.51
CA ARG A 412 36.35 3.51 -7.47
C ARG A 412 34.95 3.37 -8.06
N ARG A 413 34.25 2.29 -7.71
CA ARG A 413 32.88 2.00 -8.17
C ARG A 413 32.05 1.34 -7.06
N CYS A 414 30.74 1.43 -7.18
CA CYS A 414 29.85 0.61 -6.38
C CYS A 414 29.66 -0.77 -7.03
N GLN A 415 29.76 -1.85 -6.26
CA GLN A 415 29.51 -3.22 -6.71
C GLN A 415 28.32 -3.82 -5.96
N PRO A 416 27.51 -4.68 -6.59
CA PRO A 416 26.33 -5.24 -5.96
C PRO A 416 26.69 -6.16 -4.78
N CYS A 417 25.87 -6.12 -3.74
CA CYS A 417 25.89 -7.09 -2.65
C CYS A 417 25.37 -8.46 -3.10
N HIS A 418 25.64 -9.50 -2.30
CA HIS A 418 24.87 -10.73 -2.39
C HIS A 418 23.36 -10.44 -2.23
N PRO A 419 22.45 -11.07 -3.01
CA PRO A 419 21.02 -10.73 -2.99
C PRO A 419 20.29 -10.89 -1.65
N SER A 420 20.87 -11.63 -0.68
CA SER A 420 20.32 -11.73 0.68
C SER A 420 20.71 -10.57 1.61
N CYS A 421 21.64 -9.69 1.23
CA CYS A 421 22.06 -8.54 2.02
C CYS A 421 21.32 -7.24 1.60
N TYR A 422 21.08 -6.35 2.55
CA TYR A 422 20.65 -4.96 2.29
C TYR A 422 21.83 -3.97 2.29
N THR A 423 22.84 -4.21 3.12
CA THR A 423 24.17 -3.60 3.00
C THR A 423 25.22 -4.67 3.25
N CYS A 424 26.41 -4.50 2.66
CA CYS A 424 27.47 -5.50 2.75
C CYS A 424 28.87 -4.86 2.71
N HIS A 425 29.88 -5.65 3.04
CA HIS A 425 31.30 -5.31 2.92
C HIS A 425 31.99 -6.03 1.75
N GLY A 426 31.22 -6.74 0.91
CA GLY A 426 31.73 -7.57 -0.18
C GLY A 426 30.61 -8.37 -0.86
N GLU A 427 30.96 -9.06 -1.95
CA GLU A 427 30.02 -9.76 -2.83
C GLU A 427 29.44 -11.08 -2.27
N GLY A 428 30.12 -11.72 -1.31
CA GLY A 428 29.72 -13.05 -0.81
C GLY A 428 28.60 -13.00 0.23
N GLU A 429 27.81 -14.07 0.33
CA GLU A 429 26.66 -14.21 1.26
C GLU A 429 27.00 -13.92 2.73
N ARG A 430 28.24 -14.20 3.17
CA ARG A 430 28.74 -13.95 4.52
C ARG A 430 29.28 -12.52 4.74
N SER A 431 29.03 -11.62 3.80
CA SER A 431 29.51 -10.23 3.84
C SER A 431 28.41 -9.24 4.24
N CYS A 432 27.21 -9.70 4.64
CA CYS A 432 26.09 -8.83 4.97
C CYS A 432 26.39 -8.01 6.24
N ALA A 433 26.45 -6.70 6.09
CA ALA A 433 26.49 -5.73 7.19
C ALA A 433 25.09 -5.47 7.76
N SER A 434 24.04 -5.59 6.92
CA SER A 434 22.64 -5.54 7.35
C SER A 434 21.72 -6.30 6.40
N CYS A 435 20.53 -6.65 6.87
CA CYS A 435 19.55 -7.45 6.13
C CYS A 435 18.37 -6.65 5.57
N PRO A 436 17.66 -7.19 4.55
CA PRO A 436 16.42 -6.60 4.06
C PRO A 436 15.33 -6.52 5.14
N PRO A 437 14.32 -5.67 4.97
CA PRO A 437 13.13 -5.69 5.83
C PRO A 437 12.52 -7.10 5.86
N LEU A 438 12.08 -7.53 7.06
CA LEU A 438 11.54 -8.86 7.34
C LEU A 438 12.56 -10.03 7.28
N SER A 439 13.86 -9.75 7.19
CA SER A 439 14.95 -10.71 7.46
C SER A 439 15.65 -10.40 8.80
N THR A 440 16.21 -11.41 9.45
CA THR A 440 17.06 -11.27 10.64
C THR A 440 18.54 -11.38 10.29
N HIS A 441 19.41 -10.66 11.01
CA HIS A 441 20.87 -10.67 10.80
C HIS A 441 21.58 -11.61 11.77
N ASN A 442 22.49 -12.42 11.25
CA ASN A 442 23.40 -13.23 12.06
C ASN A 442 24.81 -12.63 12.02
N ALA A 443 25.10 -11.76 12.97
CA ALA A 443 26.39 -11.06 13.08
C ALA A 443 27.61 -11.99 13.29
N LEU A 444 27.42 -13.25 13.73
CA LEU A 444 28.50 -14.24 13.86
C LEU A 444 28.86 -14.92 12.53
N LEU A 445 27.89 -15.04 11.62
CA LEU A 445 28.08 -15.66 10.30
C LEU A 445 28.19 -14.64 9.16
N GLY A 446 27.85 -13.37 9.42
CA GLY A 446 27.76 -12.32 8.40
C GLY A 446 26.62 -12.52 7.40
N THR A 447 25.60 -13.31 7.76
CA THR A 447 24.50 -13.72 6.87
C THR A 447 23.15 -13.13 7.29
N CYS A 448 22.17 -13.24 6.39
CA CYS A 448 20.78 -12.86 6.60
C CYS A 448 19.86 -14.08 6.50
N SER A 449 18.79 -14.11 7.29
CA SER A 449 17.71 -15.08 7.07
C SER A 449 17.01 -14.81 5.73
N PRO A 450 16.33 -15.82 5.15
CA PRO A 450 15.27 -15.57 4.20
C PRO A 450 14.27 -14.53 4.74
N VAL A 451 13.66 -13.78 3.83
CA VAL A 451 12.58 -12.84 4.14
C VAL A 451 11.37 -13.65 4.63
N ILE A 452 10.89 -13.40 5.84
CA ILE A 452 9.70 -14.06 6.40
C ILE A 452 8.55 -13.07 6.36
N TYR A 453 7.60 -13.28 5.45
CA TYR A 453 6.48 -12.38 5.31
C TYR A 453 5.41 -12.63 6.38
N PRO A 454 4.54 -11.64 6.71
CA PRO A 454 3.53 -11.79 7.76
C PRO A 454 2.58 -12.98 7.57
N TRP A 455 2.18 -13.27 6.32
CA TRP A 455 1.29 -14.38 5.97
C TRP A 455 1.95 -15.76 6.14
N ASP A 456 3.29 -15.87 5.98
CA ASP A 456 4.02 -17.12 6.20
C ASP A 456 3.89 -17.61 7.66
N GLN A 457 3.73 -16.68 8.61
CA GLN A 457 3.52 -16.99 10.02
C GLN A 457 2.09 -17.47 10.30
N GLU A 458 1.08 -16.91 9.62
CA GLU A 458 -0.31 -17.34 9.80
C GLU A 458 -0.53 -18.78 9.29
N HIS A 459 0.05 -19.13 8.14
CA HIS A 459 0.05 -20.50 7.65
C HIS A 459 0.79 -21.48 8.58
N ARG A 460 1.93 -21.07 9.17
CA ARG A 460 2.61 -21.87 10.20
C ARG A 460 1.79 -22.00 11.49
N GLY A 461 1.06 -20.95 11.88
CA GLY A 461 0.12 -20.99 13.02
C GLY A 461 -0.98 -22.01 12.81
N ARG A 462 -1.60 -22.04 11.62
CA ARG A 462 -2.62 -23.05 11.26
C ARG A 462 -2.07 -24.47 11.10
N ALA A 463 -0.78 -24.62 10.76
CA ALA A 463 -0.12 -25.94 10.73
C ALA A 463 0.34 -26.43 12.12
N ALA A 464 0.67 -25.52 13.05
CA ALA A 464 1.04 -25.84 14.43
C ALA A 464 -0.17 -26.00 15.36
N GLY A 465 -1.30 -25.35 15.03
CA GLY A 465 -2.60 -25.59 15.65
C GLY A 465 -3.16 -26.96 15.26
N GLY A 466 -2.61 -28.02 15.86
CA GLY A 466 -3.06 -29.39 15.63
C GLY A 466 -4.56 -29.53 15.89
N VAL A 467 -5.25 -30.21 14.96
CA VAL A 467 -6.71 -30.44 14.98
C VAL A 467 -7.17 -30.86 16.37
N GLY A 468 -8.12 -30.11 16.95
CA GLY A 468 -8.53 -30.29 18.33
C GLY A 468 -9.09 -31.70 18.55
N TRP A 469 -8.88 -32.25 19.75
CA TRP A 469 -9.44 -33.55 20.12
C TRP A 469 -10.97 -33.59 19.97
N LEU A 470 -11.64 -32.45 20.16
CA LEU A 470 -13.08 -32.26 19.90
C LEU A 470 -13.43 -32.33 18.41
N ASP A 471 -12.60 -31.81 17.51
CA ASP A 471 -12.82 -31.88 16.05
C ASP A 471 -12.57 -33.30 15.53
N GLN A 472 -11.56 -33.99 16.07
CA GLN A 472 -11.30 -35.41 15.79
C GLN A 472 -12.47 -36.28 16.29
N LEU A 473 -12.99 -36.01 17.50
CA LEU A 473 -14.21 -36.64 18.00
C LEU A 473 -15.42 -36.33 17.12
N ALA A 474 -15.62 -35.08 16.68
CA ALA A 474 -16.73 -34.72 15.80
C ALA A 474 -16.67 -35.45 14.46
N ALA A 475 -15.49 -35.60 13.87
CA ALA A 475 -15.29 -36.39 12.65
C ALA A 475 -15.56 -37.90 12.88
N ILE A 476 -15.04 -38.47 13.97
CA ILE A 476 -15.24 -39.88 14.33
C ILE A 476 -16.72 -40.17 14.63
N ILE A 477 -17.40 -39.31 15.39
CA ILE A 477 -18.83 -39.40 15.69
C ILE A 477 -19.66 -39.22 14.41
N GLY A 478 -19.29 -38.28 13.54
CA GLY A 478 -19.91 -38.09 12.22
C GLY A 478 -19.84 -39.34 11.34
N ILE A 479 -18.71 -40.06 11.35
CA ILE A 479 -18.56 -41.34 10.65
C ILE A 479 -19.39 -42.44 11.34
N ILE A 480 -19.29 -42.58 12.67
CA ILE A 480 -19.95 -43.64 13.45
C ILE A 480 -21.49 -43.50 13.44
N ILE A 481 -22.04 -42.29 13.40
CA ILE A 481 -23.50 -42.06 13.34
C ILE A 481 -23.98 -41.95 11.89
N GLY A 482 -23.23 -41.26 11.01
CA GLY A 482 -23.63 -41.03 9.62
C GLY A 482 -23.68 -42.30 8.77
N ALA A 483 -22.70 -43.20 8.91
CA ALA A 483 -22.66 -44.41 8.10
C ALA A 483 -23.82 -45.39 8.40
N PRO A 484 -24.19 -45.70 9.66
CA PRO A 484 -25.37 -46.51 9.95
C PRO A 484 -26.69 -45.88 9.52
N VAL A 485 -26.84 -44.55 9.64
CA VAL A 485 -28.06 -43.85 9.18
C VAL A 485 -28.19 -43.94 7.65
N MET A 486 -27.12 -43.67 6.91
CA MET A 486 -27.11 -43.83 5.45
C MET A 486 -27.38 -45.28 5.03
N ALA A 487 -26.77 -46.26 5.70
CA ALA A 487 -27.02 -47.68 5.44
C ALA A 487 -28.48 -48.06 5.71
N PHE A 488 -29.07 -47.58 6.82
CA PHE A 488 -30.47 -47.82 7.14
C PHE A 488 -31.42 -47.20 6.10
N CYS A 489 -31.17 -45.97 5.65
CA CYS A 489 -31.95 -45.33 4.60
C CYS A 489 -31.89 -46.11 3.27
N VAL A 490 -30.71 -46.60 2.86
CA VAL A 490 -30.53 -47.41 1.65
C VAL A 490 -31.23 -48.77 1.78
N ILE A 491 -31.09 -49.45 2.92
CA ILE A 491 -31.77 -50.73 3.20
C ILE A 491 -33.30 -50.54 3.20
N TRP A 492 -33.81 -49.47 3.80
CA TRP A 492 -35.25 -49.18 3.85
C TRP A 492 -35.82 -48.87 2.47
N ALA A 493 -35.11 -48.09 1.64
CA ALA A 493 -35.48 -47.85 0.25
C ALA A 493 -35.49 -49.15 -0.58
N PHE A 494 -34.51 -50.03 -0.39
CA PHE A 494 -34.44 -51.32 -1.07
C PHE A 494 -35.57 -52.27 -0.64
N LEU A 495 -35.89 -52.34 0.65
CA LEU A 495 -37.02 -53.11 1.18
C LEU A 495 -38.38 -52.54 0.71
N TRP A 496 -38.51 -51.23 0.56
CA TRP A 496 -39.71 -50.59 0.00
C TRP A 496 -39.92 -50.94 -1.48
N LEU A 497 -38.85 -50.99 -2.27
CA LEU A 497 -38.89 -51.43 -3.66
C LEU A 497 -39.28 -52.92 -3.77
N LEU A 498 -38.68 -53.79 -2.97
CA LEU A 498 -39.05 -55.21 -2.90
C LEU A 498 -40.50 -55.41 -2.44
N GLY A 499 -40.98 -54.58 -1.50
CA GLY A 499 -42.36 -54.61 -0.99
C GLY A 499 -43.44 -54.34 -2.04
N ARG A 500 -43.11 -53.73 -3.20
CA ARG A 500 -44.04 -53.56 -4.32
C ARG A 500 -44.18 -54.78 -5.22
N TYR A 501 -43.29 -55.77 -5.13
CA TYR A 501 -43.37 -57.00 -5.92
C TYR A 501 -43.97 -58.16 -5.11
N ARG A 502 -45.32 -58.22 -5.08
CA ARG A 502 -46.06 -59.46 -4.84
C ARG A 502 -47.03 -59.71 -6.01
N PRO A 503 -46.98 -60.89 -6.67
CA PRO A 503 -47.85 -61.20 -7.79
C PRO A 503 -49.28 -61.51 -7.32
N LEU A 504 -50.26 -61.10 -8.13
CA LEU A 504 -51.66 -61.50 -7.98
C LEU A 504 -51.96 -62.71 -8.89
N PRO A 505 -52.74 -63.72 -8.44
CA PRO A 505 -53.20 -64.81 -9.30
C PRO A 505 -54.24 -64.34 -10.34
N GLY A 506 -54.30 -65.02 -11.49
CA GLY A 506 -55.30 -64.77 -12.53
C GLY A 506 -56.69 -65.32 -12.20
N PRO A 507 -57.66 -65.13 -13.13
CA PRO A 507 -57.93 -66.26 -14.03
C PRO A 507 -58.08 -65.91 -15.53
N THR A 508 -58.29 -66.96 -16.32
CA THR A 508 -58.70 -67.06 -17.75
C THR A 508 -59.91 -66.16 -18.11
N SER A 509 -60.19 -65.75 -19.36
CA SER A 509 -59.75 -66.14 -20.74
C SER A 509 -60.34 -65.13 -21.77
N SER A 510 -59.97 -65.00 -23.05
CA SER A 510 -58.83 -65.46 -23.90
C SER A 510 -58.91 -64.79 -25.30
N SER A 511 -57.86 -64.91 -26.14
CA SER A 511 -57.80 -64.61 -27.61
C SER A 511 -58.07 -63.16 -28.09
N SER A 512 -57.36 -62.58 -29.08
CA SER A 512 -56.24 -63.05 -29.93
C SER A 512 -55.56 -61.91 -30.72
N GLY A 513 -54.20 -61.91 -30.80
CA GLY A 513 -53.38 -61.26 -31.86
C GLY A 513 -53.34 -59.70 -31.92
N GLU A 514 -52.30 -59.01 -32.42
CA GLU A 514 -50.89 -59.34 -32.78
C GLU A 514 -50.04 -58.08 -32.47
N VAL A 515 -48.96 -58.16 -31.67
CA VAL A 515 -47.52 -58.20 -32.06
C VAL A 515 -46.94 -56.91 -32.69
N ALA A 516 -46.09 -56.21 -31.92
CA ALA A 516 -44.94 -55.33 -32.28
C ALA A 516 -45.09 -54.20 -33.33
N GLY A 517 -44.33 -53.10 -33.29
CA GLY A 517 -43.29 -52.64 -32.35
C GLY A 517 -42.42 -51.56 -33.04
N VAL A 518 -41.94 -50.54 -32.30
CA VAL A 518 -41.11 -49.45 -32.88
C VAL A 518 -39.93 -49.15 -31.98
N GLU A 519 -38.75 -49.05 -32.59
CA GLU A 519 -37.46 -48.75 -31.96
C GLU A 519 -36.89 -47.46 -32.57
N MET A 520 -36.14 -46.65 -31.81
CA MET A 520 -35.50 -45.43 -32.31
C MET A 520 -34.04 -45.69 -32.65
N VAL A 521 -33.62 -45.32 -33.88
CA VAL A 521 -32.24 -45.41 -34.34
C VAL A 521 -31.61 -44.01 -34.40
N ASN A 522 -30.34 -43.92 -34.01
CA ASN A 522 -29.52 -42.71 -33.95
C ASN A 522 -28.21 -42.92 -34.72
N LEU A 523 -27.80 -41.96 -35.56
CA LEU A 523 -26.57 -41.83 -36.38
C LEU A 523 -26.68 -40.49 -37.13
N GLY A 524 -25.63 -39.80 -37.62
CA GLY A 524 -24.17 -39.96 -37.62
C GLY A 524 -23.54 -38.91 -38.56
N VAL A 525 -22.29 -38.46 -38.37
CA VAL A 525 -21.67 -37.32 -39.10
C VAL A 525 -20.45 -37.76 -39.93
N PRO A 526 -20.40 -37.44 -41.24
CA PRO A 526 -19.46 -36.46 -41.85
C PRO A 526 -20.14 -35.54 -42.90
N GLY A 527 -19.49 -34.58 -43.58
CA GLY A 527 -18.13 -34.01 -43.47
C GLY A 527 -17.44 -33.80 -44.84
N GLU A 528 -16.94 -32.58 -45.11
CA GLU A 528 -16.09 -32.15 -46.28
C GLU A 528 -16.78 -32.24 -47.69
N ASP A 529 -16.48 -31.45 -48.74
CA ASP A 529 -15.58 -30.29 -48.92
C ASP A 529 -15.98 -29.35 -50.12
N GLU A 530 -15.24 -28.25 -50.28
CA GLU A 530 -14.98 -27.39 -51.48
C GLU A 530 -16.07 -26.62 -52.32
N ALA A 531 -15.81 -25.30 -52.40
CA ALA A 531 -15.76 -24.42 -53.60
C ALA A 531 -17.01 -24.03 -54.46
N GLY A 532 -17.19 -22.69 -54.64
CA GLY A 532 -18.03 -22.08 -55.68
C GLY A 532 -18.09 -20.53 -55.65
N HIS A 533 -17.92 -19.89 -56.82
CA HIS A 533 -18.09 -18.42 -57.07
C HIS A 533 -19.54 -17.95 -56.82
N SER A 534 -19.93 -16.68 -56.59
CA SER A 534 -19.32 -15.33 -56.43
C SER A 534 -20.47 -14.36 -55.97
N ASP A 535 -20.49 -13.01 -55.98
CA ASP A 535 -19.61 -11.94 -56.48
C ASP A 535 -19.92 -10.56 -55.79
N SER A 536 -19.14 -9.52 -56.12
CA SER A 536 -19.39 -8.06 -56.11
C SER A 536 -20.38 -7.42 -55.10
N SER A 537 -19.87 -6.50 -54.27
CA SER A 537 -19.93 -5.03 -54.57
C SER A 537 -19.66 -4.14 -53.34
N SER A 538 -18.77 -3.14 -53.49
CA SER A 538 -18.59 -1.96 -52.62
C SER A 538 -17.54 -1.02 -53.25
N PRO A 539 -17.33 0.22 -52.78
CA PRO A 539 -18.23 1.13 -52.06
C PRO A 539 -18.51 2.41 -52.89
N SER A 540 -19.23 3.39 -52.33
CA SER A 540 -19.34 4.75 -52.90
C SER A 540 -19.03 5.82 -51.84
N ALA A 541 -18.25 6.83 -52.20
CA ALA A 541 -17.90 7.95 -51.33
C ALA A 541 -17.61 9.23 -52.15
N ARG A 542 -18.16 10.37 -51.72
CA ARG A 542 -17.69 11.73 -52.07
C ARG A 542 -18.29 12.82 -51.13
N PRO A 543 -17.48 13.77 -50.63
CA PRO A 543 -17.92 15.03 -49.99
C PRO A 543 -17.67 16.22 -50.96
N PRO A 544 -17.62 17.50 -50.52
CA PRO A 544 -18.33 18.23 -49.44
C PRO A 544 -19.13 19.44 -50.01
N ILE A 545 -19.79 20.23 -49.15
CA ILE A 545 -20.29 21.60 -49.47
C ILE A 545 -19.81 22.59 -48.37
N ARG A 546 -19.62 23.86 -48.74
CA ARG A 546 -19.01 24.93 -47.94
C ARG A 546 -19.55 26.30 -48.35
N GLU A 547 -20.12 27.07 -47.41
CA GLU A 547 -20.23 28.54 -47.41
C GLU A 547 -20.53 28.99 -45.95
N GLN A 548 -19.80 29.97 -45.40
CA GLN A 548 -20.13 31.42 -45.34
C GLN A 548 -21.42 31.73 -44.57
N ILE A 549 -21.47 32.73 -43.68
CA ILE A 549 -20.59 33.90 -43.50
C ILE A 549 -19.78 33.81 -42.20
#